data_AF-A0A6V7ITI6-F1
#
_entry.id   AF-A0A6V7ITI6-F1
#
_cell.length_a   1.000
_cell.length_b   1.000
_cell.length_c   1.000
_cell.angle_alpha   90.00
_cell.angle_beta   90.00
_cell.angle_gamma   90.00
#
_symmetry.space_group_name_H-M   'P 1'
#
loop_
_entity.id
_entity.type
_entity.pdbx_description
1 polymer ?
#
loop_
_entity_poly.entity_id
_entity_poly.type
_entity_poly.pdbx_seq_one_letter_code
_entity_poly.pdbx_strand_id
1 'polypeptide(L)' 'MAFHGGFCETILFDTWRISSLGGLIGSMIGIMIMATLYEGLKYYREYLFWKSYNALQYRSVSLPNDRNVVAEDNTVV' A
#
# COMPACT_ATOMS: atom_id res chain seq x y z
N MET A 1 25.88 14.33 -15.46
CA MET A 1 26.14 12.89 -15.27
C MET A 1 26.40 12.30 -16.65
N ALA A 2 27.48 11.54 -16.84
CA ALA A 2 27.81 10.90 -18.10
C ALA A 2 27.50 9.41 -17.99
N PHE A 3 26.95 8.83 -19.07
CA PHE A 3 26.77 7.39 -19.14
C PHE A 3 28.13 6.72 -19.25
N HIS A 4 28.41 5.80 -18.34
CA HIS A 4 29.57 4.94 -18.35
C HIS A 4 29.12 3.51 -18.70
N GLY A 5 29.83 2.88 -19.64
CA GLY A 5 29.65 1.47 -19.96
C GLY A 5 30.78 0.67 -19.33
N GLY A 6 30.42 -0.35 -18.53
CA GLY A 6 31.36 -1.22 -17.84
C GLY A 6 30.63 -2.21 -16.94
N PHE A 7 31.37 -3.22 -16.46
CA PHE A 7 30.86 -4.28 -15.58
C PHE A 7 31.75 -4.49 -14.34
N CYS A 8 32.68 -3.57 -14.09
CA CYS A 8 33.58 -3.55 -12.93
C CYS A 8 33.22 -2.40 -11.99
N GLU A 9 31.99 -2.40 -11.50
CA GLU A 9 31.42 -1.26 -10.78
C GLU A 9 30.72 -1.69 -9.48
N THR A 10 30.66 -0.77 -8.53
CA THR A 10 29.89 -0.93 -7.28
C THR A 10 28.50 -0.35 -7.49
N ILE A 11 27.45 -1.15 -7.24
CA ILE A 11 26.08 -0.77 -7.61
C ILE A 11 25.39 0.06 -6.53
N LEU A 12 25.32 -0.48 -5.31
CA LEU A 12 24.59 0.15 -4.21
C LEU A 12 25.37 0.15 -2.89
N PHE A 13 26.06 -0.96 -2.59
CA PHE A 13 26.88 -1.13 -1.41
C PHE A 13 28.23 -1.72 -1.82
N ASP A 14 29.29 -1.52 -1.02
CA ASP A 14 30.61 -2.07 -1.33
C ASP A 14 30.62 -3.61 -1.44
N THR A 15 29.71 -4.28 -0.73
CA THR A 15 29.47 -5.73 -0.87
C THR A 15 28.82 -6.10 -2.22
N TRP A 16 28.09 -5.16 -2.85
CA TRP A 16 27.44 -5.35 -4.14
C TRP A 16 28.30 -4.75 -5.27
N ARG A 17 29.51 -5.30 -5.41
CA ARG A 17 30.43 -4.99 -6.50
C ARG A 17 30.43 -6.11 -7.53
N ILE A 18 30.29 -5.74 -8.79
CA ILE A 18 30.34 -6.67 -9.93
C ILE A 18 31.68 -6.53 -10.63
N SER A 19 32.20 -7.65 -11.15
CA SER A 19 33.43 -7.68 -11.97
C SER A 19 33.28 -8.56 -13.22
N SER A 20 32.07 -9.06 -13.47
CA SER A 20 31.78 -9.98 -14.57
C SER A 20 30.43 -9.65 -15.22
N LEU A 21 30.26 -10.08 -16.47
CA LEU A 21 29.01 -9.90 -17.22
C LEU A 21 27.82 -10.61 -16.53
N GLY A 22 28.07 -11.76 -15.90
CA GLY A 22 27.06 -12.48 -15.13
C GLY A 22 26.64 -11.71 -13.87
N GLY A 23 27.59 -11.06 -13.19
CA GLY A 23 27.31 -10.17 -12.07
C GLY A 23 26.45 -8.98 -12.47
N LEU A 24 26.70 -8.41 -13.65
CA LEU A 24 25.88 -7.33 -14.21
C LEU A 24 24.43 -7.77 -14.43
N ILE A 25 24.21 -8.86 -15.17
CA ILE A 25 22.86 -9.37 -15.46
C ILE A 25 22.14 -9.77 -14.18
N GLY A 26 22.82 -10.47 -13.26
CA GLY A 26 22.25 -10.84 -11.96
C GLY A 26 21.83 -9.61 -11.16
N SER A 27 22.60 -8.52 -11.24
CA SER A 27 22.27 -7.28 -10.56
C SER A 27 21.10 -6.54 -11.19
N MET A 28 20.99 -6.56 -12.52
CA MET A 28 19.81 -6.00 -13.22
C MET A 28 18.53 -6.71 -12.76
N ILE A 29 18.56 -8.05 -12.67
CA ILE A 29 17.42 -8.83 -12.17
C ILE A 29 17.15 -8.50 -10.69
N GLY A 30 18.19 -8.43 -9.85
CA GLY A 30 18.06 -8.07 -8.44
C GLY A 30 17.42 -6.69 -8.21
N ILE A 31 17.84 -5.69 -8.98
CA ILE A 31 17.24 -4.35 -8.95
C ILE A 31 15.78 -4.39 -9.43
N MET A 32 15.48 -5.15 -10.48
CA MET A 32 14.11 -5.26 -10.99
C MET A 32 13.15 -5.88 -9.96
N ILE A 33 13.60 -6.92 -9.24
CA ILE A 33 12.85 -7.51 -8.13
C ILE A 33 12.64 -6.49 -7.00
N MET A 34 13.71 -5.78 -6.59
CA MET A 34 13.62 -4.75 -5.55
C MET A 34 12.67 -3.61 -5.94
N ALA A 35 12.72 -3.16 -7.19
CA ALA A 35 11.81 -2.14 -7.71
C ALA A 35 10.35 -2.64 -7.71
N THR A 36 10.12 -3.88 -8.13
CA THR A 36 8.79 -4.49 -8.12
C THR A 36 8.24 -4.63 -6.70
N LEU A 37 9.06 -5.04 -5.74
CA LEU A 37 8.68 -5.09 -4.32
C LEU A 37 8.38 -3.70 -3.77
N TYR A 38 9.19 -2.70 -4.12
CA TYR A 38 8.98 -1.32 -3.69
C TYR A 38 7.67 -0.75 -4.22
N GLU A 39 7.40 -0.89 -5.52
CA GLU A 39 6.13 -0.47 -6.11
C GLU A 39 4.96 -1.27 -5.55
N GLY A 40 5.10 -2.60 -5.43
CA GLY A 40 4.08 -3.46 -4.84
C GLY A 40 3.69 -3.06 -3.42
N LEU A 41 4.67 -2.78 -2.57
CA LEU A 41 4.43 -2.31 -1.19
C LEU A 41 3.77 -0.93 -1.16
N LYS A 42 4.19 -0.04 -2.07
CA LYS A 42 3.59 1.29 -2.23
C LYS A 42 2.10 1.18 -2.61
N TYR A 43 1.76 0.32 -3.57
CA TYR A 43 0.37 0.05 -3.96
C TYR A 43 -0.43 -0.63 -2.84
N TYR A 44 0.20 -1.56 -2.12
CA TYR A 44 -0.46 -2.26 -1.02
C TYR A 44 -0.91 -1.32 0.10
N ARG A 45 -0.11 -0.29 0.40
CA ARG A 45 -0.48 0.75 1.37
C ARG A 45 -1.75 1.49 0.94
N GLU A 46 -1.83 1.89 -0.33
CA GLU A 46 -3.01 2.55 -0.88
C GLU A 46 -4.23 1.62 -0.80
N TYR A 47 -4.06 0.36 -1.20
CA TYR A 47 -5.12 -0.65 -1.12
C TYR A 47 -5.69 -0.83 0.29
N LEU A 48 -4.83 -0.95 1.30
CA LEU A 48 -5.22 -1.04 2.71
C LEU A 48 -6.01 0.20 3.16
N PHE A 49 -5.58 1.39 2.74
CA PHE A 49 -6.26 2.63 3.06
C PHE A 49 -7.69 2.65 2.50
N TRP A 50 -7.87 2.31 1.23
CA TRP A 50 -9.19 2.18 0.61
C TRP A 50 -10.07 1.12 1.28
N LYS A 51 -9.50 -0.03 1.64
CA LYS A 51 -10.22 -1.11 2.32
C LYS A 51 -10.73 -0.66 3.70
N SER A 52 -9.88 -0.01 4.49
CA SER A 52 -10.26 0.52 5.80
C SER A 52 -11.28 1.65 5.70
N TYR A 53 -11.12 2.56 4.72
CA TYR A 53 -12.05 3.66 4.51
C TYR A 53 -13.47 3.15 4.14
N ASN A 54 -13.57 2.19 3.21
CA ASN A 54 -14.84 1.55 2.87
C ASN A 54 -15.49 0.84 4.08
N ALA A 55 -14.70 0.19 4.94
CA ALA A 55 -15.21 -0.48 6.13
C ALA A 55 -15.74 0.51 7.19
N LEU A 56 -15.12 1.68 7.33
CA LEU A 56 -15.53 2.71 8.29
C LEU A 56 -16.80 3.45 7.85
N GLN A 57 -16.97 3.71 6.55
CA GLN A 57 -18.19 4.32 6.02
C GLN A 57 -19.43 3.42 6.18
N TYR A 58 -19.29 2.09 6.13
CA TYR A 58 -20.42 1.18 6.41
C TYR A 58 -20.82 1.18 7.90
N ARG A 59 -19.91 1.58 8.79
CA ARG A 59 -20.12 1.58 10.25
C ARG A 59 -20.46 2.97 10.80
N SER A 60 -20.73 3.95 9.95
CA SER A 60 -21.26 5.24 10.40
C SER A 60 -22.73 5.07 10.81
N VAL A 61 -22.89 4.72 12.09
CA VAL A 61 -24.06 5.00 12.92
C VAL A 61 -25.35 4.31 12.46
N SER A 62 -25.65 3.14 13.03
CA SER A 62 -27.04 2.78 13.29
C SER A 62 -27.60 3.85 14.22
N LEU A 63 -28.51 4.70 13.74
CA LEU A 63 -29.22 5.63 14.61
C LEU A 63 -29.89 4.79 15.72
N PRO A 64 -29.74 5.15 17.00
CA PRO A 64 -30.59 4.58 18.03
C PRO A 64 -32.03 4.89 17.64
N ASN A 65 -32.88 3.86 17.54
CA ASN A 65 -34.31 4.02 17.36
C ASN A 65 -34.93 4.52 18.68
N ASP A 66 -34.51 5.70 19.14
CA ASP A 66 -35.11 6.42 20.26
C ASP A 66 -36.11 7.45 19.69
N ARG A 67 -37.26 6.94 19.26
CA ARG A 67 -38.49 7.72 19.35
C ARG A 67 -39.50 6.89 20.11
N ASN A 68 -39.48 7.09 21.42
CA ASN A 68 -40.64 7.05 22.29
C ASN A 68 -41.91 7.45 21.51
N VAL A 69 -42.68 6.46 21.04
CA VAL A 69 -44.11 6.65 20.80
C VAL A 69 -44.81 6.40 22.14
N VAL A 70 -44.45 7.24 23.11
CA VAL A 70 -45.32 7.62 24.21
C VAL A 70 -46.00 8.88 23.69
N ALA A 71 -47.04 8.69 22.88
CA ALA A 71 -47.97 9.75 22.50
C ALA A 71 -49.34 9.34 23.07
N GLU A 72 -49.70 10.02 24.16
CA GLU A 72 -51.07 10.34 24.63
C GLU A 72 -52.15 9.27 24.37
N ASP A 73 -52.60 8.49 25.35
CA ASP A 73 -53.49 8.94 26.43
C ASP A 73 -54.29 10.22 26.10
N ASN A 74 -55.34 10.11 25.28
CA ASN A 74 -56.67 10.70 25.50
C ASN A 74 -57.53 10.70 24.23
N THR A 75 -58.52 9.81 24.17
CA THR A 75 -59.90 10.17 23.80
C THR A 75 -60.85 9.08 24.33
N VAL A 76 -61.47 9.38 25.47
CA VAL A 76 -62.89 9.11 25.75
C VAL A 76 -63.72 9.38 24.47
N VAL A 77 -64.63 8.52 24.02
CA VAL A 77 -65.96 8.16 24.55
C VAL A 77 -66.42 6.87 23.88
#